data_AF-A0A969I293-F1
#
_entry.id   AF-A0A969I293-F1
#
_cell.length_a   1.000
_cell.length_b   1.000
_cell.length_c   1.000
_cell.angle_alpha   90.00
_cell.angle_beta   90.00
_cell.angle_gamma   90.00
#
_symmetry.space_group_name_H-M   'P 1'
#
loop_
_entity.id
_entity.type
_entity.pdbx_description
1 polymer ?
#
loop_
_entity_poly.entity_id
_entity_poly.type
_entity_poly.pdbx_seq_one_letter_code
_entity_poly.pdbx_strand_id
1 'polypeptide(L)'
;MLLAVAGAASAQSQYGPADDAAIQEDLRTLEQPYGGWSVAVDNDLFAGRQTDRDYTGGLAVTLSAAHAGNYWWSPDRALRRIDQALFAADSPFNDGLVHYSVQAGIAGFTPQDIGSETVQRDDRPYASLMFITSARQYVDVGQRRMRHTALTVGALGLSVTSDIHDAVHKAVGSDLPRGYDNQISAGGEPTARYVISDSKLRLQRIAFGSGLIEAKSTTELSVGYLTEASYALSTRVGAIGTPWWTHNPERIDYIAQPSAVTRARGRQRVLLLGRRQSARARLQRVPAGTVP
;
A
#
# COMPACT_ATOMS: atom_id res chain seq x y z
N MET A 1 -1.88 -12.56 18.96
CA MET A 1 -0.68 -13.42 18.82
C MET A 1 -1.16 -14.86 18.69
N LEU A 2 -1.20 -15.40 17.47
CA LEU A 2 -1.54 -16.79 17.22
C LEU A 2 -0.37 -17.43 16.45
N LEU A 3 0.32 -18.35 17.11
CA LEU A 3 1.46 -19.09 16.60
C LEU A 3 0.98 -20.50 16.26
N ALA A 4 1.15 -20.94 15.02
CA ALA A 4 0.98 -22.34 14.64
C ALA A 4 2.30 -22.83 14.05
N VAL A 5 3.01 -23.65 14.82
CA VAL A 5 4.21 -24.36 14.38
C VAL A 5 3.77 -25.76 13.94
N ALA A 6 4.12 -26.14 12.71
CA ALA A 6 4.10 -27.53 12.26
C ALA A 6 5.45 -27.84 11.64
N GLY A 7 6.17 -28.80 12.23
CA GLY A 7 7.46 -29.28 11.75
C GLY A 7 7.30 -30.22 10.56
N ALA A 8 8.30 -30.22 9.67
CA ALA A 8 8.54 -31.30 8.72
C ALA A 8 10.04 -31.38 8.39
N ALA A 9 10.51 -32.63 8.28
CA ALA A 9 11.89 -33.04 8.18
C ALA A 9 12.63 -32.51 6.94
N SER A 10 13.95 -32.33 7.12
CA SER A 10 14.90 -31.88 6.11
C SER A 10 15.18 -32.95 5.06
N ALA A 11 14.95 -32.61 3.80
CA ALA A 11 15.72 -33.15 2.68
C ALA A 11 16.57 -31.99 2.13
N GLN A 12 17.89 -32.08 2.32
CA GLN A 12 18.84 -31.15 1.71
C GLN A 12 18.78 -31.31 0.19
N SER A 13 18.13 -30.37 -0.50
CA SER A 13 18.33 -30.19 -1.95
C SER A 13 19.56 -29.30 -2.11
N GLN A 14 20.66 -29.92 -2.52
CA GLN A 14 21.90 -29.26 -2.88
C GLN A 14 21.72 -28.72 -4.31
N TYR A 15 21.30 -27.47 -4.45
CA TYR A 15 21.09 -26.81 -5.74
C TYR A 15 22.42 -26.63 -6.49
N GLY A 16 22.48 -27.09 -7.74
CA GLY A 16 23.63 -26.91 -8.63
C GLY A 16 23.48 -25.69 -9.56
N PRO A 17 24.55 -25.26 -10.26
CA PRO A 17 24.53 -24.08 -11.14
C PRO A 17 23.55 -24.18 -12.33
N ALA A 18 23.15 -25.38 -12.74
CA ALA A 18 22.10 -25.58 -13.75
C ALA A 18 20.69 -25.29 -13.19
N ASP A 19 20.47 -25.49 -11.89
CA ASP A 19 19.21 -25.15 -11.23
C ASP A 19 19.05 -23.63 -11.11
N ASP A 20 20.16 -22.91 -10.88
CA ASP A 20 20.14 -21.44 -10.80
C ASP A 20 19.65 -20.80 -12.10
N ALA A 21 20.12 -21.26 -13.27
CA ALA A 21 19.69 -20.72 -14.55
C ALA A 21 18.19 -20.96 -14.81
N ALA A 22 17.70 -22.17 -14.50
CA ALA A 22 16.27 -22.50 -14.63
C ALA A 22 15.40 -21.70 -13.64
N ILE A 23 15.89 -21.47 -12.42
CA ILE A 23 15.23 -20.63 -11.42
C ILE A 23 15.18 -19.18 -11.90
N GLN A 24 16.27 -18.64 -12.44
CA GLN A 24 16.29 -17.26 -12.95
C GLN A 24 15.32 -17.05 -14.11
N GLU A 25 15.20 -18.02 -15.02
CA GLU A 25 14.27 -17.92 -16.15
C GLU A 25 12.80 -18.02 -15.71
N ASP A 26 12.50 -18.90 -14.76
CA ASP A 26 11.17 -18.98 -14.14
C ASP A 26 10.82 -17.66 -13.40
N LEU A 27 11.76 -17.10 -12.65
CA LEU A 27 11.58 -15.81 -11.96
C LEU A 27 11.31 -14.67 -12.95
N ARG A 28 12.07 -14.58 -14.04
CA ARG A 28 11.83 -13.60 -15.10
C ARG A 28 10.44 -13.72 -15.71
N THR A 29 9.95 -14.95 -15.89
CA THR A 29 8.61 -15.21 -16.42
C THR A 29 7.52 -14.73 -15.45
N LEU A 30 7.70 -14.96 -14.15
CA LEU A 30 6.77 -14.50 -13.11
C LEU A 30 6.79 -12.98 -12.92
N GLU A 31 7.91 -12.33 -13.25
CA GLU A 31 8.10 -10.89 -13.15
C GLU A 31 7.54 -10.11 -14.34
N GLN A 32 7.12 -10.78 -15.42
CA GLN A 32 6.51 -10.09 -16.56
C GLN A 32 5.19 -9.38 -16.18
N PRO A 33 4.89 -8.22 -16.80
CA PRO A 33 3.63 -7.52 -16.56
C PRO A 33 2.43 -8.42 -16.79
N TYR A 34 1.55 -8.48 -15.80
CA TYR A 34 0.29 -9.21 -15.84
C TYR A 34 -0.86 -8.27 -15.48
N GLY A 35 -2.03 -8.53 -16.07
CA GLY A 35 -3.22 -7.72 -15.85
C GLY A 35 -4.13 -8.33 -14.78
N GLY A 36 -4.66 -7.52 -13.87
CA GLY A 36 -5.59 -8.01 -12.86
C GLY A 36 -6.15 -6.89 -11.98
N TRP A 37 -7.08 -7.25 -11.12
CA TRP A 37 -7.66 -6.34 -10.13
C TRP A 37 -7.45 -6.88 -8.72
N SER A 38 -7.40 -5.98 -7.74
CA SER A 38 -7.42 -6.32 -6.32
C SER A 38 -8.33 -5.38 -5.56
N VAL A 39 -8.95 -5.88 -4.51
CA VAL A 39 -9.74 -5.07 -3.58
C VAL A 39 -9.05 -5.11 -2.23
N ALA A 40 -8.79 -3.95 -1.65
CA ALA A 40 -8.35 -3.78 -0.29
C ALA A 40 -9.53 -3.28 0.54
N VAL A 41 -9.82 -4.01 1.60
CA VAL A 41 -10.83 -3.62 2.60
C VAL A 41 -10.17 -3.67 3.96
N ASP A 42 -10.30 -2.60 4.74
CA ASP A 42 -9.86 -2.60 6.12
C ASP A 42 -10.80 -3.42 7.02
N ASN A 43 -10.25 -4.06 8.05
CA ASN A 43 -11.00 -4.86 9.01
C ASN A 43 -11.99 -4.05 9.85
N ASP A 44 -11.72 -2.77 10.11
CA ASP A 44 -12.57 -1.95 10.98
C ASP A 44 -13.86 -1.48 10.27
N LEU A 45 -13.96 -1.66 8.94
CA LEU A 45 -15.22 -1.46 8.20
C LEU A 45 -16.29 -2.51 8.54
N PHE A 46 -15.90 -3.66 9.10
CA PHE A 46 -16.81 -4.76 9.41
C PHE A 46 -16.71 -5.27 10.85
N ALA A 47 -15.59 -4.99 11.54
CA ALA A 47 -15.46 -5.24 12.95
C ALA A 47 -16.11 -4.08 13.71
N GLY A 48 -17.29 -4.27 14.31
CA GLY A 48 -18.00 -3.26 15.11
C GLY A 48 -17.26 -2.76 16.37
N ARG A 49 -15.94 -2.96 16.47
CA ARG A 49 -15.03 -2.38 17.46
C ARG A 49 -13.81 -1.86 16.72
N GLN A 50 -13.59 -0.54 16.78
CA GLN A 50 -12.32 0.07 16.36
C GLN A 50 -11.24 -0.37 17.34
N THR A 51 -10.38 -1.29 16.91
CA THR A 51 -9.23 -1.74 17.71
C THR A 51 -7.98 -0.92 17.41
N ASP A 52 -7.91 -0.26 16.26
CA ASP A 52 -6.77 0.54 15.86
C ASP A 52 -6.95 2.03 16.24
N ARG A 53 -5.87 2.64 16.73
CA ARG A 53 -5.93 3.92 17.48
C ARG A 53 -5.93 5.17 16.59
N ASP A 54 -5.81 5.03 15.28
CA ASP A 54 -5.61 6.15 14.35
C ASP A 54 -6.42 6.07 13.04
N TYR A 55 -7.19 5.00 12.79
CA TYR A 55 -7.83 4.71 11.50
C TYR A 55 -9.15 3.96 11.67
N THR A 56 -10.22 4.37 10.98
CA THR A 56 -11.57 3.77 11.11
C THR A 56 -11.88 2.78 10.01
N GLY A 57 -11.16 2.86 8.89
CA GLY A 57 -11.25 1.90 7.80
C GLY A 57 -11.33 2.54 6.43
N GLY A 58 -11.34 1.69 5.40
CA GLY A 58 -11.38 2.15 4.02
C GLY A 58 -11.43 1.03 3.01
N LEU A 59 -11.83 1.42 1.80
CA LEU A 59 -12.01 0.55 0.66
C LEU A 59 -11.19 1.11 -0.49
N ALA A 60 -10.44 0.25 -1.16
CA ALA A 60 -9.78 0.62 -2.40
C ALA A 60 -9.83 -0.52 -3.42
N VAL A 61 -10.00 -0.14 -4.69
CA VAL A 61 -9.91 -1.05 -5.82
C VAL A 61 -8.70 -0.66 -6.64
N THR A 62 -7.85 -1.64 -6.95
CA THR A 62 -6.66 -1.45 -7.78
C THR A 62 -6.81 -2.24 -9.07
N LEU A 63 -6.55 -1.60 -10.19
CA LEU A 63 -6.35 -2.22 -11.49
C LEU A 63 -4.87 -2.17 -11.83
N SER A 64 -4.26 -3.32 -12.06
CA SER A 64 -2.92 -3.44 -12.62
C SER A 64 -3.01 -3.91 -14.06
N ALA A 65 -2.37 -3.21 -14.98
CA ALA A 65 -2.33 -3.59 -16.39
C ALA A 65 -1.14 -2.92 -17.08
N ALA A 66 -0.63 -3.52 -18.17
CA ALA A 66 0.48 -2.96 -18.95
C ALA A 66 0.22 -1.51 -19.43
N HIS A 67 -1.04 -1.12 -19.60
CA HIS A 67 -1.44 0.22 -20.06
C HIS A 67 -2.28 1.00 -19.05
N ALA A 68 -2.30 0.61 -17.77
CA ALA A 68 -3.13 1.28 -16.75
C ALA A 68 -2.79 2.79 -16.61
N GLY A 69 -1.57 3.20 -16.97
CA GLY A 69 -1.17 4.62 -17.01
C GLY A 69 -1.79 5.45 -18.14
N ASN A 70 -2.40 4.84 -19.15
CA ASN A 70 -2.85 5.55 -20.36
C ASN A 70 -4.29 6.06 -20.30
N TYR A 71 -5.03 5.79 -19.22
CA TYR A 71 -6.37 6.33 -19.05
C TYR A 71 -6.34 7.85 -18.87
N TRP A 72 -7.28 8.57 -19.50
CA TRP A 72 -7.31 10.04 -19.50
C TRP A 72 -7.49 10.64 -18.09
N TRP A 73 -8.16 9.91 -17.19
CA TRP A 73 -8.43 10.29 -15.81
C TRP A 73 -7.32 9.86 -14.83
N SER A 74 -6.30 9.13 -15.30
CA SER A 74 -5.20 8.64 -14.46
C SER A 74 -4.20 9.76 -14.15
N PRO A 75 -3.80 9.96 -12.88
CA PRO A 75 -2.69 10.83 -12.50
C PRO A 75 -1.33 10.50 -13.13
N ASP A 76 -1.20 9.40 -13.86
CA ASP A 76 0.07 8.88 -14.40
C ASP A 76 0.84 9.89 -15.26
N ARG A 77 0.13 10.78 -15.99
CA ARG A 77 0.80 11.83 -16.77
C ARG A 77 1.59 12.80 -15.89
N ALA A 78 1.03 13.19 -14.75
CA ALA A 78 1.69 14.04 -13.78
C ALA A 78 2.80 13.26 -13.06
N LEU A 79 2.52 12.00 -12.67
CA LEU A 79 3.52 11.10 -12.10
C LEU A 79 4.76 10.98 -12.99
N ARG A 80 4.57 10.76 -14.30
CA ARG A 80 5.66 10.67 -15.27
C ARG A 80 6.54 11.92 -15.27
N ARG A 81 5.91 13.10 -15.25
CA ARG A 81 6.65 14.38 -15.26
C ARG A 81 7.47 14.56 -13.99
N ILE A 82 6.91 14.21 -12.84
CA ILE A 82 7.62 14.23 -11.56
C ILE A 82 8.80 13.24 -11.60
N ASP A 83 8.56 12.01 -12.02
CA ASP A 83 9.60 10.97 -12.13
C ASP A 83 10.73 11.39 -13.09
N GLN A 84 10.39 11.96 -14.25
CA GLN A 84 11.38 12.46 -15.23
C GLN A 84 12.21 13.61 -14.65
N ALA A 85 11.62 14.51 -13.88
CA ALA A 85 12.34 15.61 -13.24
C ALA A 85 13.30 15.12 -12.13
N LEU A 86 12.94 14.05 -11.42
CA LEU A 86 13.74 13.52 -10.31
C LEU A 86 14.84 12.53 -10.75
N PHE A 87 14.61 11.73 -11.79
CA PHE A 87 15.50 10.61 -12.16
C PHE A 87 15.98 10.60 -13.62
N ALA A 88 15.61 11.61 -14.43
CA ALA A 88 16.13 11.87 -15.78
C ALA A 88 15.92 10.79 -16.88
N ALA A 89 15.15 9.72 -16.67
CA ALA A 89 14.86 8.69 -17.71
C ALA A 89 13.49 7.99 -17.55
N ASP A 90 12.98 7.40 -18.63
CA ASP A 90 11.70 6.67 -18.70
C ASP A 90 11.70 5.30 -17.98
N SER A 91 12.86 4.87 -17.49
CA SER A 91 12.99 3.86 -16.44
C SER A 91 14.23 4.20 -15.59
N PRO A 92 14.14 4.24 -14.25
CA PRO A 92 15.31 4.37 -13.38
C PRO A 92 16.29 3.19 -13.52
N PHE A 93 15.91 2.13 -14.24
CA PHE A 93 16.74 0.99 -14.59
C PHE A 93 16.66 0.80 -16.12
N ASN A 94 17.75 1.07 -16.85
CA ASN A 94 17.77 1.07 -18.33
C ASN A 94 17.22 -0.22 -18.97
N ASP A 95 17.25 -1.36 -18.26
CA ASP A 95 16.75 -2.68 -18.69
C ASP A 95 15.69 -3.30 -17.75
N GLY A 96 15.04 -2.48 -16.91
CA GLY A 96 14.08 -2.95 -15.90
C GLY A 96 12.66 -3.16 -16.43
N LEU A 97 11.91 -4.09 -15.82
CA LEU A 97 10.48 -4.29 -16.10
C LEU A 97 9.65 -3.20 -15.40
N VAL A 98 8.63 -2.68 -16.08
CA VAL A 98 7.75 -1.65 -15.52
C VAL A 98 6.32 -2.16 -15.41
N HIS A 99 5.76 -2.05 -14.21
CA HIS A 99 4.35 -2.35 -13.94
C HIS A 99 3.57 -1.10 -13.61
N TYR A 100 2.35 -0.99 -14.14
CA TYR A 100 1.46 0.12 -13.90
C TYR A 100 0.24 -0.34 -13.11
N SER A 101 -0.17 0.51 -12.17
CA SER A 101 -1.38 0.29 -11.40
C SER A 101 -2.12 1.62 -11.21
N VAL A 102 -3.45 1.54 -11.22
CA VAL A 102 -4.31 2.65 -10.81
C VAL A 102 -5.23 2.17 -9.71
N GLN A 103 -5.34 2.93 -8.64
CA GLN A 103 -6.19 2.64 -7.49
C GLN A 103 -7.16 3.79 -7.28
N ALA A 104 -8.40 3.48 -6.94
CA ALA A 104 -9.37 4.45 -6.44
C ALA A 104 -9.92 3.94 -5.12
N GLY A 105 -10.16 4.84 -4.18
CA GLY A 105 -10.61 4.44 -2.86
C GLY A 105 -11.11 5.57 -2.00
N ILE A 106 -11.62 5.17 -0.83
CA ILE A 106 -12.06 6.02 0.26
C ILE A 106 -11.43 5.54 1.56
N ALA A 107 -11.06 6.48 2.42
CA ALA A 107 -10.53 6.24 3.76
C ALA A 107 -11.24 7.16 4.76
N GLY A 108 -11.64 6.59 5.89
CA GLY A 108 -12.28 7.29 7.00
C GLY A 108 -11.42 7.30 8.25
N PHE A 109 -11.44 8.43 8.95
CA PHE A 109 -10.80 8.63 10.23
C PHE A 109 -11.85 9.24 11.16
N THR A 110 -12.14 8.58 12.27
CA THR A 110 -13.14 9.02 13.25
C THR A 110 -12.57 8.91 14.64
N PRO A 111 -12.99 9.72 15.61
CA PRO A 111 -12.73 9.47 17.02
C PRO A 111 -13.23 8.09 17.47
N GLN A 112 -12.84 7.68 18.67
CA GLN A 112 -13.29 6.46 19.32
C GLN A 112 -14.80 6.49 19.59
N ASP A 113 -15.34 7.62 20.08
CA ASP A 113 -16.79 7.83 20.18
C ASP A 113 -17.32 8.43 18.88
N ILE A 114 -17.85 7.57 18.01
CA ILE A 114 -18.43 7.99 16.74
C ILE A 114 -19.86 8.55 16.89
N GLY A 115 -20.51 8.38 18.03
CA GLY A 115 -21.84 8.91 18.29
C GLY A 115 -21.83 10.40 18.64
N SER A 116 -20.67 10.94 19.02
CA SER A 116 -20.54 12.36 19.36
C SER A 116 -20.69 13.26 18.13
N GLU A 117 -21.67 14.16 18.19
CA GLU A 117 -21.83 15.26 17.22
C GLU A 117 -20.80 16.38 17.45
N THR A 118 -20.20 16.46 18.64
CA THR A 118 -19.28 17.55 19.00
C THR A 118 -17.81 17.15 18.85
N VAL A 119 -16.95 18.16 18.67
CA VAL A 119 -15.50 17.97 18.54
C VAL A 119 -14.90 17.45 19.85
N GLN A 120 -14.26 16.29 19.78
CA GLN A 120 -13.52 15.68 20.87
C GLN A 120 -12.06 16.13 20.83
N ARG A 121 -11.69 17.10 21.66
CA ARG A 121 -10.36 17.75 21.62
C ARG A 121 -9.21 16.83 22.02
N ASP A 122 -9.49 15.83 22.84
CA ASP A 122 -8.50 14.86 23.34
C ASP A 122 -8.42 13.60 22.46
N ASP A 123 -9.17 13.57 21.35
CA ASP A 123 -9.19 12.48 20.39
C ASP A 123 -8.98 13.01 18.96
N ARG A 124 -8.80 12.09 18.00
CA ARG A 124 -8.67 12.43 16.59
C ARG A 124 -9.98 13.01 16.04
N PRO A 125 -9.90 14.04 15.19
CA PRO A 125 -11.09 14.59 14.55
C PRO A 125 -11.64 13.61 13.51
N TYR A 126 -12.88 13.83 13.11
CA TYR A 126 -13.38 13.26 11.87
C TYR A 126 -12.54 13.76 10.70
N ALA A 127 -12.16 12.86 9.80
CA ALA A 127 -11.59 13.20 8.51
C ALA A 127 -11.93 12.08 7.51
N SER A 128 -11.93 12.44 6.25
CA SER A 128 -12.17 11.51 5.16
C SER A 128 -11.25 11.83 4.00
N LEU A 129 -10.88 10.83 3.22
CA LEU A 129 -10.12 11.00 1.99
C LEU A 129 -10.76 10.15 0.90
N MET A 130 -11.22 10.79 -0.18
CA MET A 130 -11.52 10.11 -1.43
C MET A 130 -10.39 10.39 -2.42
N PHE A 131 -9.87 9.36 -3.09
CA PHE A 131 -8.65 9.50 -3.87
C PHE A 131 -8.58 8.59 -5.10
N ILE A 132 -7.70 8.98 -6.01
CA ILE A 132 -7.18 8.17 -7.11
C ILE A 132 -5.65 8.21 -7.03
N THR A 133 -5.02 7.05 -7.17
CA THR A 133 -3.56 6.89 -7.16
C THR A 133 -3.12 6.22 -8.46
N SER A 134 -2.18 6.82 -9.17
CA SER A 134 -1.38 6.12 -10.18
C SER A 134 -0.08 5.69 -9.56
N ALA A 135 0.37 4.49 -9.92
CA ALA A 135 1.63 3.97 -9.44
C ALA A 135 2.40 3.20 -10.51
N ARG A 136 3.72 3.23 -10.38
CA ARG A 136 4.68 2.54 -11.22
C ARG A 136 5.62 1.73 -10.36
N GLN A 137 5.91 0.50 -10.78
CA GLN A 137 6.94 -0.33 -10.17
C GLN A 137 7.98 -0.68 -11.24
N TYR A 138 9.20 -0.21 -11.02
CA TYR A 138 10.35 -0.47 -11.86
C TYR A 138 11.16 -1.57 -11.19
N VAL A 139 11.30 -2.72 -11.84
CA VAL A 139 11.95 -3.92 -11.30
C VAL A 139 13.24 -4.17 -12.07
N ASP A 140 14.36 -4.17 -11.37
CA ASP A 140 15.65 -4.62 -11.89
C ASP A 140 15.94 -6.02 -11.35
N VAL A 141 15.73 -7.01 -12.21
CA VAL A 141 15.92 -8.43 -11.89
C VAL A 141 17.38 -8.72 -11.57
N GLY A 142 18.30 -8.16 -12.36
CA GLY A 142 19.74 -8.40 -12.25
C GLY A 142 20.33 -7.84 -10.97
N GLN A 143 19.91 -6.63 -10.57
CA GLN A 143 20.38 -5.99 -9.34
C GLN A 143 19.54 -6.35 -8.11
N ARG A 144 18.43 -7.09 -8.30
CA ARG A 144 17.47 -7.45 -7.25
C ARG A 144 16.93 -6.21 -6.52
N ARG A 145 16.58 -5.20 -7.31
CA ARG A 145 16.05 -3.92 -6.84
C ARG A 145 14.67 -3.68 -7.43
N MET A 146 13.83 -2.99 -6.67
CA MET A 146 12.55 -2.52 -7.14
C MET A 146 12.35 -1.10 -6.64
N ARG A 147 12.04 -0.18 -7.56
CA ARG A 147 11.61 1.16 -7.21
C ARG A 147 10.12 1.27 -7.44
N HIS A 148 9.42 1.87 -6.49
CA HIS A 148 8.00 2.18 -6.63
C HIS A 148 7.81 3.68 -6.53
N THR A 149 7.06 4.27 -7.47
CA THR A 149 6.60 5.66 -7.39
C THR A 149 5.08 5.68 -7.46
N ALA A 150 4.45 6.56 -6.69
CA ALA A 150 3.01 6.74 -6.71
C ALA A 150 2.64 8.21 -6.55
N LEU A 151 1.64 8.64 -7.31
CA LEU A 151 0.99 9.93 -7.14
C LEU A 151 -0.47 9.70 -6.80
N THR A 152 -0.84 10.10 -5.59
CA THR A 152 -2.22 10.14 -5.11
C THR A 152 -2.73 11.55 -5.24
N VAL A 153 -3.91 11.71 -5.82
CA VAL A 153 -4.68 12.96 -5.83
C VAL A 153 -6.07 12.66 -5.29
N GLY A 154 -6.66 13.62 -4.59
CA GLY A 154 -7.95 13.39 -3.96
C GLY A 154 -8.49 14.64 -3.30
N ALA A 155 -9.51 14.45 -2.47
CA ALA A 155 -10.06 15.50 -1.65
C ALA A 155 -10.28 15.00 -0.21
N LEU A 156 -9.84 15.81 0.75
CA LEU A 156 -10.13 15.61 2.16
C LEU A 156 -11.48 16.23 2.50
N GLY A 157 -12.30 15.53 3.29
CA GLY A 157 -13.49 16.14 3.88
C GLY A 157 -14.73 16.22 2.97
N LEU A 158 -14.82 15.35 1.96
CA LEU A 158 -16.01 15.29 1.09
C LEU A 158 -17.18 14.62 1.81
N SER A 159 -18.36 15.23 1.74
CA SER A 159 -19.59 14.73 2.39
C SER A 159 -20.01 13.33 1.92
N VAL A 160 -19.79 13.00 0.64
CA VAL A 160 -20.11 11.67 0.08
C VAL A 160 -19.48 10.51 0.85
N THR A 161 -18.34 10.74 1.51
CA THR A 161 -17.69 9.71 2.32
C THR A 161 -18.47 9.40 3.60
N SER A 162 -19.15 10.40 4.18
CA SER A 162 -20.07 10.23 5.30
C SER A 162 -21.25 9.37 4.90
N ASP A 163 -21.86 9.64 3.75
CA ASP A 163 -23.01 8.88 3.25
C ASP A 163 -22.66 7.39 3.05
N ILE A 164 -21.46 7.12 2.53
CA ILE A 164 -20.97 5.75 2.35
C ILE A 164 -20.71 5.08 3.70
N HIS A 165 -20.08 5.78 4.64
CA HIS A 165 -19.78 5.25 5.97
C HIS A 165 -21.08 4.92 6.74
N ASP A 166 -22.06 5.83 6.69
CA ASP A 166 -23.42 5.62 7.21
C ASP A 166 -24.09 4.40 6.60
N ALA A 167 -23.99 4.22 5.28
CA ALA A 167 -24.59 3.08 4.60
C ALA A 167 -23.97 1.75 5.05
N VAL A 168 -22.64 1.70 5.22
CA VAL A 168 -21.94 0.52 5.73
C VAL A 168 -22.39 0.20 7.16
N HIS A 169 -22.41 1.20 8.06
CA HIS A 169 -22.84 1.01 9.45
C HIS A 169 -24.30 0.55 9.57
N LYS A 170 -25.19 1.08 8.72
CA LYS A 170 -26.58 0.61 8.63
C LYS A 170 -26.66 -0.85 8.17
N ALA A 171 -25.84 -1.25 7.21
CA ALA A 171 -25.84 -2.61 6.67
C ALA A 171 -25.33 -3.65 7.67
N VAL A 172 -24.37 -3.29 8.53
CA VAL A 172 -23.80 -4.19 9.55
C VAL A 172 -24.45 -4.07 10.93
N GLY A 173 -25.33 -3.09 11.12
CA GLY A 173 -26.08 -2.89 12.37
C GLY A 173 -25.26 -2.28 13.51
N SER A 174 -24.32 -1.38 13.21
CA SER A 174 -23.47 -0.68 14.18
C SER A 174 -23.91 0.78 14.42
N ASP A 175 -23.35 1.41 15.44
CA ASP A 175 -23.61 2.82 15.78
C ASP A 175 -23.29 3.75 14.62
N LEU A 176 -24.13 4.75 14.35
CA LEU A 176 -23.93 5.66 13.22
C LEU A 176 -22.94 6.78 13.58
N PRO A 177 -22.01 7.14 12.68
CA PRO A 177 -21.14 8.28 12.90
C PRO A 177 -21.94 9.60 12.82
N ARG A 178 -21.83 10.45 13.84
CA ARG A 178 -22.60 11.70 13.92
C ARG A 178 -21.77 12.99 13.85
N GLY A 179 -20.45 12.90 13.91
CA GLY A 179 -19.56 14.08 13.97
C GLY A 179 -19.01 14.57 12.62
N TYR A 180 -19.44 14.04 11.48
CA TYR A 180 -18.88 14.40 10.16
C TYR A 180 -19.05 15.87 9.76
N ASP A 181 -20.03 16.59 10.36
CA ASP A 181 -20.19 18.03 10.19
C ASP A 181 -18.99 18.83 10.73
N ASN A 182 -18.25 18.24 11.66
CA ASN A 182 -17.04 18.82 12.26
C ASN A 182 -15.75 18.23 11.69
N GLN A 183 -15.80 17.58 10.52
CA GLN A 183 -14.62 16.95 9.93
C GLN A 183 -13.58 17.96 9.45
N ILE A 184 -12.31 17.55 9.46
CA ILE A 184 -11.23 18.31 8.86
C ILE A 184 -11.49 18.50 7.36
N SER A 185 -11.30 19.73 6.90
CA SER A 185 -11.46 20.12 5.50
C SER A 185 -12.88 19.90 4.96
N ALA A 186 -13.89 20.06 5.82
CA ALA A 186 -15.30 19.98 5.44
C ALA A 186 -15.60 20.80 4.18
N GLY A 187 -16.22 20.15 3.19
CA GLY A 187 -16.51 20.76 1.88
C GLY A 187 -15.53 20.37 0.78
N GLY A 188 -14.43 19.68 1.10
CA GLY A 188 -13.49 19.14 0.11
C GLY A 188 -12.27 20.03 -0.07
N GLU A 189 -11.15 19.71 0.60
CA GLU A 189 -9.84 20.28 0.31
C GLU A 189 -9.11 19.39 -0.71
N PRO A 190 -8.82 19.89 -1.94
CA PRO A 190 -7.99 19.17 -2.88
C PRO A 190 -6.62 18.87 -2.28
N THR A 191 -6.17 17.64 -2.44
CA THR A 191 -4.93 17.18 -1.84
C THR A 191 -4.17 16.23 -2.76
N ALA A 192 -2.87 16.11 -2.50
CA ALA A 192 -2.01 15.19 -3.22
C ALA A 192 -0.91 14.63 -2.31
N ARG A 193 -0.40 13.47 -2.69
CA ARG A 193 0.79 12.84 -2.08
C ARG A 193 1.59 12.14 -3.15
N TYR A 194 2.87 12.45 -3.21
CA TYR A 194 3.86 11.70 -3.96
C TYR A 194 4.61 10.76 -3.02
N VAL A 195 4.81 9.51 -3.44
CA VAL A 195 5.58 8.50 -2.73
C VAL A 195 6.66 7.97 -3.66
N ILE A 196 7.87 7.81 -3.13
CA ILE A 196 8.93 7.00 -3.72
C ILE A 196 9.41 5.98 -2.70
N SER A 197 9.57 4.74 -3.13
CA SER A 197 10.26 3.72 -2.35
C SER A 197 11.28 2.94 -3.18
N ASP A 198 12.36 2.53 -2.53
CA ASP A 198 13.41 1.70 -3.07
C ASP A 198 13.54 0.45 -2.21
N SER A 199 13.27 -0.71 -2.82
CA SER A 199 13.36 -2.03 -2.21
C SER A 199 14.57 -2.77 -2.76
N LYS A 200 15.28 -3.51 -1.89
CA LYS A 200 16.38 -4.40 -2.28
C LYS A 200 16.21 -5.77 -1.63
N LEU A 201 16.24 -6.82 -2.44
CA LEU A 201 16.26 -8.19 -1.95
C LEU A 201 17.57 -8.46 -1.20
N ARG A 202 17.47 -8.95 0.02
CA ARG A 202 18.61 -9.25 0.90
C ARG A 202 18.86 -10.75 0.98
N LEU A 203 17.79 -11.54 1.03
CA LEU A 203 17.82 -13.00 1.03
C LEU A 203 16.82 -13.50 -0.01
N GLN A 204 17.26 -14.37 -0.91
CA GLN A 204 16.46 -14.92 -1.98
C GLN A 204 16.36 -16.44 -1.85
N ARG A 205 15.13 -16.95 -1.78
CA ARG A 205 14.76 -18.36 -1.89
C ARG A 205 15.64 -19.32 -1.08
N ILE A 206 15.94 -18.98 0.17
CA ILE A 206 16.66 -19.89 1.06
C ILE A 206 15.70 -20.99 1.51
N ALA A 207 16.12 -22.26 1.47
CA ALA A 207 15.29 -23.37 1.93
C ALA A 207 15.03 -23.30 3.45
N PHE A 208 13.77 -23.50 3.87
CA PHE A 208 13.37 -23.54 5.27
C PHE A 208 12.21 -24.52 5.46
N GLY A 209 12.48 -25.68 6.09
CA GLY A 209 11.52 -26.77 6.17
C GLY A 209 11.08 -27.22 4.77
N SER A 210 9.77 -27.29 4.54
CA SER A 210 9.18 -27.59 3.22
C SER A 210 8.95 -26.34 2.35
N GLY A 211 9.48 -25.19 2.74
CA GLY A 211 9.23 -23.90 2.09
C GLY A 211 10.49 -23.10 1.84
N LEU A 212 10.28 -21.84 1.50
CA LEU A 212 11.32 -20.86 1.20
C LEU A 212 11.21 -19.68 2.15
N ILE A 213 12.35 -19.07 2.44
CA ILE A 213 12.44 -17.77 3.09
C ILE A 213 13.08 -16.74 2.16
N GLU A 214 12.47 -15.56 2.12
CA GLU A 214 12.99 -14.38 1.45
C GLU A 214 12.91 -13.17 2.36
N ALA A 215 13.87 -12.27 2.25
CA ALA A 215 13.90 -11.04 3.02
C ALA A 215 14.33 -9.87 2.12
N LYS A 216 13.66 -8.73 2.28
CA LYS A 216 13.98 -7.47 1.60
C LYS A 216 14.03 -6.31 2.59
N SER A 217 14.75 -5.27 2.21
CA SER A 217 14.73 -3.97 2.89
C SER A 217 14.13 -2.92 1.99
N THR A 218 13.35 -2.00 2.55
CA THR A 218 12.66 -0.93 1.82
C THR A 218 12.93 0.41 2.49
N THR A 219 13.34 1.41 1.71
CA THR A 219 13.33 2.83 2.11
C THR A 219 12.20 3.52 1.39
N GLU A 220 11.40 4.33 2.08
CA GLU A 220 10.29 5.08 1.48
C GLU A 220 10.30 6.53 1.93
N LEU A 221 10.00 7.43 1.01
CA LEU A 221 9.79 8.85 1.26
C LEU A 221 8.43 9.25 0.69
N SER A 222 7.71 10.10 1.39
CA SER A 222 6.52 10.74 0.87
C SER A 222 6.47 12.23 1.16
N VAL A 223 5.82 12.98 0.28
CA VAL A 223 5.59 14.43 0.42
C VAL A 223 4.16 14.74 -0.04
N GLY A 224 3.48 15.65 0.65
CA GLY A 224 2.10 16.05 0.36
C GLY A 224 1.30 16.23 1.65
N TYR A 225 0.07 15.71 1.69
CA TYR A 225 -0.70 15.66 2.95
C TYR A 225 -0.06 14.77 4.03
N LEU A 226 0.87 13.89 3.66
CA LEU A 226 1.70 13.14 4.58
C LEU A 226 3.16 13.20 4.11
N THR A 227 3.97 13.92 4.88
CA THR A 227 5.42 13.99 4.69
C THR A 227 6.10 13.06 5.67
N GLU A 228 6.69 11.99 5.16
CA GLU A 228 7.25 10.90 5.95
C GLU A 228 8.51 10.34 5.29
N ALA A 229 9.46 9.91 6.12
CA ALA A 229 10.54 9.03 5.72
C ALA A 229 10.46 7.74 6.53
N SER A 230 10.65 6.59 5.88
CA SER A 230 10.62 5.30 6.56
C SER A 230 11.66 4.32 6.05
N TYR A 231 12.04 3.39 6.93
CA TYR A 231 12.85 2.23 6.64
C TYR A 231 12.16 0.98 7.17
N ALA A 232 12.13 -0.07 6.36
CA ALA A 232 11.50 -1.33 6.71
C ALA A 232 12.35 -2.54 6.34
N LEU A 233 12.16 -3.59 7.12
CA LEU A 233 12.60 -4.95 6.83
C LEU A 233 11.38 -5.85 6.77
N SER A 234 11.28 -6.65 5.73
CA SER A 234 10.17 -7.59 5.55
C SER A 234 10.68 -8.95 5.11
N THR A 235 10.10 -9.98 5.69
CA THR A 235 10.43 -11.38 5.46
C THR A 235 9.16 -12.13 5.08
N ARG A 236 9.29 -13.07 4.15
CA ARG A 236 8.22 -13.96 3.75
C ARG A 236 8.69 -15.41 3.80
N VAL A 237 7.86 -16.26 4.39
CA VAL A 237 8.17 -17.68 4.64
C VAL A 237 7.04 -18.57 4.13
N GLY A 238 7.37 -19.62 3.38
CA GLY A 238 6.42 -20.66 3.00
C GLY A 238 6.51 -21.07 1.52
N ALA A 239 5.37 -21.45 0.94
CA ALA A 239 5.26 -21.82 -0.47
C ALA A 239 5.18 -20.56 -1.33
N ILE A 240 6.35 -20.03 -1.70
CA ILE A 240 6.52 -18.78 -2.46
C ILE A 240 6.62 -19.09 -3.96
N GLY A 241 5.63 -18.63 -4.73
CA GLY A 241 5.63 -18.74 -6.20
C GLY A 241 5.39 -17.40 -6.90
N THR A 242 5.53 -16.28 -6.20
CA THR A 242 5.37 -14.91 -6.74
C THR A 242 6.70 -14.17 -6.65
N PRO A 243 6.93 -13.13 -7.45
CA PRO A 243 8.13 -12.31 -7.34
C PRO A 243 8.32 -11.66 -5.96
N TRP A 244 9.56 -11.39 -5.57
CA TRP A 244 9.95 -10.90 -4.23
C TRP A 244 9.44 -9.50 -3.88
N TRP A 245 9.17 -8.70 -4.90
CA TRP A 245 8.67 -7.33 -4.79
C TRP A 245 7.13 -7.26 -4.73
N THR A 246 6.45 -8.40 -4.71
CA THR A 246 4.99 -8.51 -4.48
C THR A 246 4.69 -8.70 -3.01
N HIS A 247 3.45 -8.43 -2.60
CA HIS A 247 2.99 -8.53 -1.21
C HIS A 247 3.86 -7.68 -0.28
N ASN A 248 3.53 -6.38 -0.20
CA ASN A 248 4.34 -5.36 0.47
C ASN A 248 3.68 -4.92 1.79
N PRO A 249 3.65 -5.75 2.85
CA PRO A 249 3.02 -5.39 4.12
C PRO A 249 3.68 -4.16 4.76
N GLU A 250 4.95 -3.88 4.42
CA GLU A 250 5.69 -2.73 4.91
C GLU A 250 5.28 -1.40 4.28
N ARG A 251 4.43 -1.43 3.23
CA ARG A 251 3.96 -0.25 2.49
C ARG A 251 2.46 0.00 2.69
N ILE A 252 1.95 -0.43 3.83
CA ILE A 252 0.59 -0.10 4.28
C ILE A 252 0.73 1.10 5.22
N ASP A 253 0.10 2.21 4.84
CA ASP A 253 -0.06 3.38 5.72
C ASP A 253 -1.45 3.34 6.36
N TYR A 254 -2.46 3.72 5.58
CA TYR A 254 -3.88 3.66 5.95
C TYR A 254 -4.61 2.65 5.05
N ILE A 255 -4.36 2.72 3.75
CA ILE A 255 -4.77 1.72 2.77
C ILE A 255 -3.52 1.12 2.13
N ALA A 256 -3.59 -0.16 1.75
CA ALA A 256 -2.54 -0.81 0.99
C ALA A 256 -2.26 -0.03 -0.31
N GLN A 257 -1.02 0.46 -0.45
CA GLN A 257 -0.61 1.14 -1.67
C GLN A 257 -0.74 0.18 -2.88
N PRO A 258 -1.13 0.69 -4.07
CA PRO A 258 -1.31 -0.16 -5.24
C PRO A 258 -0.03 -0.92 -5.56
N SER A 259 -0.18 -2.22 -5.79
CA SER A 259 0.88 -3.10 -6.25
C SER A 259 0.43 -3.88 -7.47
N ALA A 260 1.37 -4.18 -8.35
CA ALA A 260 1.12 -4.93 -9.55
C ALA A 260 0.61 -6.33 -9.23
N VAL A 261 -0.41 -6.74 -9.98
CA VAL A 261 -0.90 -8.11 -9.94
C VAL A 261 0.04 -8.94 -10.81
N THR A 262 0.56 -10.03 -10.25
CA THR A 262 1.53 -10.89 -10.94
C THR A 262 0.98 -12.29 -11.11
N ARG A 263 1.61 -13.06 -11.99
CA ARG A 263 1.37 -14.49 -12.03
C ARG A 263 1.94 -15.16 -10.79
N ALA A 264 1.23 -16.16 -10.30
CA ALA A 264 1.65 -17.02 -9.21
C ALA A 264 1.91 -18.43 -9.73
N ARG A 265 3.04 -19.03 -9.33
CA ARG A 265 3.32 -20.44 -9.54
C ARG A 265 2.60 -21.27 -8.49
N GLY A 266 1.64 -22.09 -8.93
CA GLY A 266 0.93 -23.05 -8.09
C GLY A 266 0.20 -22.44 -6.90
N ARG A 267 -0.17 -23.29 -5.94
CA ARG A 267 -0.87 -22.87 -4.71
C ARG A 267 0.12 -22.24 -3.73
N GLN A 268 -0.17 -21.04 -3.25
CA GLN A 268 0.69 -20.32 -2.31
C GLN A 268 0.15 -20.32 -0.90
N ARG A 269 1.06 -20.42 0.07
CA ARG A 269 0.81 -20.24 1.50
C ARG A 269 2.04 -19.56 2.06
N VAL A 270 1.91 -18.27 2.33
CA VAL A 270 3.03 -17.41 2.70
C VAL A 270 2.67 -16.67 3.98
N LEU A 271 3.53 -16.78 4.98
CA LEU A 271 3.52 -15.94 6.16
C LEU A 271 4.39 -14.71 5.89
N LEU A 272 3.85 -13.53 6.11
CA LEU A 272 4.54 -12.25 5.94
C LEU A 272 4.83 -11.65 7.31
N LEU A 273 6.07 -11.24 7.54
CA LEU A 273 6.48 -10.49 8.72
C LEU A 273 7.18 -9.21 8.27
N GLY A 274 6.82 -8.08 8.86
CA GLY A 274 7.42 -6.79 8.54
C GLY A 274 7.66 -5.98 9.80
N ARG A 275 8.75 -5.21 9.80
CA ARG A 275 8.97 -4.14 10.77
C ARG A 275 9.31 -2.87 9.99
N ARG A 276 8.58 -1.80 10.28
CA ARG A 276 8.80 -0.47 9.72
C ARG A 276 9.11 0.50 10.85
N GLN A 277 10.00 1.44 10.58
CA GLN A 277 10.25 2.61 11.42
C GLN A 277 10.08 3.84 10.54
N SER A 278 9.36 4.84 11.02
CA SER A 278 9.11 6.06 10.26
C SER A 278 9.27 7.32 11.10
N ALA A 279 9.61 8.41 10.41
CA ALA A 279 9.68 9.76 10.94
C ALA A 279 8.76 10.64 10.11
N ARG A 280 7.81 11.31 10.77
CA ARG A 280 6.79 12.16 10.12
C ARG A 280 7.04 13.62 10.45
N ALA A 281 6.96 14.48 9.45
CA ALA A 281 6.89 15.91 9.68
C ALA A 281 5.45 16.30 10.04
N ARG A 282 5.23 16.82 11.26
CA ARG A 282 3.98 17.50 11.60
C ARG A 282 4.07 18.95 11.16
N LEU A 283 3.34 19.31 10.10
CA LEU A 283 3.00 20.71 9.88
C LEU A 283 1.91 21.06 10.91
N GLN A 284 2.26 21.81 11.95
CA GLN A 284 1.26 22.48 12.77
C GLN A 284 0.57 23.51 11.87
N ARG A 285 -0.59 23.15 11.30
CA ARG A 285 -1.49 24.17 10.76
C ARG A 285 -2.09 24.88 11.97
N VAL A 286 -1.57 26.08 12.26
CA VAL A 286 -2.26 27.05 13.12
C VAL A 286 -3.62 27.30 12.44
N PRO A 287 -4.75 27.13 13.13
CA PRO A 287 -6.04 27.46 12.54
C PRO A 287 -6.01 28.94 12.16
N ALA A 288 -6.23 29.23 10.87
CA ALA A 288 -6.60 30.58 10.46
C ALA A 288 -7.94 30.89 11.14
N GLY A 289 -7.92 31.79 12.11
CA GLY A 289 -9.04 31.97 13.04
C GLY A 289 -10.24 32.71 12.47
N THR A 290 -11.28 32.78 13.31
CA THR A 290 -12.30 33.85 13.41
C THR A 290 -12.83 33.80 14.87
N VAL A 291 -12.46 34.71 15.78
CA VAL A 291 -12.91 36.12 16.03
C VAL A 291 -14.32 36.15 16.67
N PRO A 292 -14.54 36.88 17.79
CA PRO A 292 -14.45 38.36 17.90
C PRO A 292 -13.13 38.90 18.45
#